data_AF-A0A9P0J4N2-F1
#
_entry.id   AF-A0A9P0J4N2-F1
#
_cell.length_a   1.000
_cell.length_b   1.000
_cell.length_c   1.000
_cell.angle_alpha   90.00
_cell.angle_beta   90.00
_cell.angle_gamma   90.00
#
_symmetry.space_group_name_H-M   'P 1'
#
loop_
_entity.id
_entity.type
_entity.pdbx_description
1 polymer ?
#
loop_
_entity_poly.entity_id
_entity_poly.type
_entity_poly.pdbx_seq_one_letter_code
_entity_poly.pdbx_strand_id
1 'polypeptide(L)'
;MLKIMKLNACLVLLTICQIIHTVNSKFATCTSNESCIPFPMCDAVNKIRDKQRLSAEDDKYLKSIHCKTENRLAYACCANKVKVNFESKLPKSPKCGIQFSNRIIGGEIANIDEYPWTVQIQHINENNSTESFCGGTLINESYVLTAAHCTKLKPFQVRLGDWDIGTNPDCDEDGRCNDPYVEIPIENITVHENYNFSIEIQCNDIALIKLQRNVTLSDFIKPICLPIDEHVQNMNLTDHYVEVAGFGCTNVENQTMSVRKKWVGLRISPQSYCKKVYARRNVVINSKQVGLMFFENFLFKVLFE
;
A
#
# COMPACT_ATOMS: atom_id res chain seq x y z
N MET A 1 18.92 44.65 4.33
CA MET A 1 18.68 44.20 2.94
C MET A 1 18.08 42.80 3.01
N LEU A 2 16.94 42.58 2.33
CA LEU A 2 16.14 41.34 2.22
C LEU A 2 15.40 40.82 3.46
N LYS A 3 14.09 41.10 3.52
CA LYS A 3 12.99 40.09 3.47
C LYS A 3 11.62 40.80 3.55
N ILE A 4 11.29 41.57 2.52
CA ILE A 4 9.91 41.99 2.19
C ILE A 4 9.56 41.28 0.88
N MET A 5 9.27 39.98 0.90
CA MET A 5 8.81 39.21 -0.27
C MET A 5 8.00 37.94 0.10
N LYS A 6 7.21 37.97 1.18
CA LYS A 6 6.31 36.83 1.52
C LYS A 6 4.82 37.15 1.59
N LEU A 7 4.40 38.38 1.28
CA LEU A 7 2.98 38.76 1.36
C LEU A 7 2.20 38.74 0.03
N ASN A 8 2.83 38.49 -1.13
CA ASN A 8 2.14 38.50 -2.44
C ASN A 8 1.68 37.12 -2.96
N ALA A 9 2.05 36.00 -2.33
CA ALA A 9 1.61 34.68 -2.79
C ALA A 9 0.18 34.31 -2.32
N CYS A 10 -0.29 34.89 -1.20
CA CYS A 10 -1.58 34.54 -0.61
C CYS A 10 -2.76 35.23 -1.32
N LEU A 11 -2.56 36.45 -1.84
CA LEU A 11 -3.61 37.16 -2.61
C LEU A 11 -3.78 36.62 -4.04
N VAL A 12 -2.75 36.00 -4.63
CA VAL A 12 -2.85 35.39 -5.97
C VAL A 12 -3.57 34.03 -5.92
N LEU A 13 -3.52 33.31 -4.80
CA LEU A 13 -4.22 32.03 -4.64
C LEU A 13 -5.74 32.19 -4.44
N LEU A 14 -6.20 33.29 -3.83
CA LEU A 14 -7.63 33.55 -3.66
C LEU A 14 -8.32 34.02 -4.95
N THR A 15 -7.61 34.71 -5.85
CA THR A 15 -8.15 35.07 -7.17
C THR A 15 -8.18 33.87 -8.13
N ILE A 16 -7.29 32.88 -7.98
CA ILE A 16 -7.36 31.62 -8.74
C ILE A 16 -8.54 30.75 -8.25
N CYS A 17 -8.87 30.78 -6.96
CA CYS A 17 -9.99 30.01 -6.41
C CYS A 17 -11.37 30.50 -6.88
N GLN A 18 -11.50 31.77 -7.25
CA GLN A 18 -12.72 32.31 -7.86
C GLN A 18 -12.80 32.12 -9.40
N ILE A 19 -11.77 31.58 -10.05
CA ILE A 19 -11.82 31.18 -11.47
C ILE A 19 -12.25 29.71 -11.63
N ILE A 20 -12.24 28.92 -10.55
CA ILE A 20 -12.57 27.47 -10.60
C ILE A 20 -14.08 27.20 -10.81
N HIS A 21 -14.94 28.22 -10.75
CA HIS A 21 -16.38 28.06 -11.02
C HIS A 21 -16.85 28.41 -12.45
N THR A 22 -15.97 28.83 -13.36
CA THR A 22 -16.37 29.11 -14.76
C THR A 22 -15.25 28.85 -15.77
N VAL A 23 -14.75 27.60 -15.82
CA VAL A 23 -14.29 27.05 -17.10
C VAL A 23 -14.95 25.70 -17.28
N ASN A 24 -16.00 25.71 -18.10
CA ASN A 24 -16.59 24.52 -18.68
C ASN A 24 -15.50 23.86 -19.54
N SER A 25 -14.66 22.99 -18.95
CA SER A 25 -13.64 22.26 -19.71
C SER A 25 -14.39 21.32 -20.64
N LYS A 26 -14.58 21.76 -21.89
CA LYS A 26 -15.21 20.92 -22.92
C LYS A 26 -14.34 19.69 -23.09
N PHE A 27 -14.84 18.56 -22.63
CA PHE A 27 -14.25 17.27 -22.94
C PHE A 27 -14.28 17.07 -24.46
N ALA A 28 -13.22 16.48 -24.98
CA ALA A 28 -13.12 16.12 -26.38
C ALA A 28 -14.18 15.08 -26.74
N THR A 29 -14.84 15.26 -27.86
CA THR A 29 -15.67 14.20 -28.47
C THR A 29 -14.78 13.41 -29.40
N CYS A 30 -14.65 12.10 -29.15
CA CYS A 30 -13.77 11.24 -29.94
C CYS A 30 -14.33 11.06 -31.36
N THR A 31 -13.44 10.98 -32.34
CA THR A 31 -13.82 10.71 -33.72
C THR A 31 -14.27 9.25 -33.90
N SER A 32 -14.85 8.91 -35.06
CA SER A 32 -15.32 7.54 -35.36
C SER A 32 -14.24 6.47 -35.28
N ASN A 33 -12.96 6.86 -35.42
CA ASN A 33 -11.81 5.95 -35.40
C ASN A 33 -11.11 5.90 -34.04
N GLU A 34 -11.65 6.58 -33.03
CA GLU A 34 -11.06 6.68 -31.69
C GLU A 34 -11.99 6.11 -30.63
N SER A 35 -11.40 5.63 -29.54
CA SER A 35 -12.14 5.27 -28.33
C SER A 35 -11.70 6.17 -27.18
N CYS A 36 -12.65 6.54 -26.32
CA CYS A 36 -12.34 7.22 -25.05
C CYS A 36 -11.83 6.19 -24.05
N ILE A 37 -10.50 6.08 -23.91
CA ILE A 37 -9.81 5.08 -23.07
C ILE A 37 -8.98 5.74 -21.98
N PRO A 38 -8.64 5.03 -20.88
CA PRO A 38 -7.74 5.57 -19.87
C PRO A 38 -6.43 6.08 -20.46
N PHE A 39 -5.94 7.22 -19.94
CA PHE A 39 -4.66 7.82 -20.35
C PHE A 39 -3.50 6.81 -20.47
N PRO A 40 -3.27 5.91 -19.50
CA PRO A 40 -2.19 4.92 -19.59
C PRO A 40 -2.30 3.97 -20.80
N MET A 41 -3.50 3.75 -21.31
CA MET A 41 -3.77 2.84 -22.43
C MET A 41 -3.65 3.51 -23.80
N CYS A 42 -3.41 4.82 -23.85
CA CYS A 42 -3.26 5.56 -25.10
C CYS A 42 -1.78 5.72 -25.49
N ASP A 43 -1.41 5.29 -26.70
CA ASP A 43 -0.03 5.36 -27.18
C ASP A 43 0.48 6.80 -27.28
N ALA A 44 -0.37 7.74 -27.71
CA ALA A 44 -0.04 9.15 -27.83
C ALA A 44 0.24 9.80 -26.47
N VAL A 45 -0.50 9.40 -25.43
CA VAL A 45 -0.26 9.85 -24.05
C VAL A 45 1.04 9.28 -23.51
N ASN A 46 1.31 7.98 -23.74
CA ASN A 46 2.55 7.34 -23.29
C ASN A 46 3.80 7.99 -23.91
N LYS A 47 3.78 8.30 -25.22
CA LYS A 47 4.87 9.01 -25.91
C LYS A 47 5.20 10.37 -25.30
N ILE A 48 4.21 11.06 -24.73
CA ILE A 48 4.39 12.35 -24.05
C ILE A 48 4.90 12.14 -22.63
N ARG A 49 4.33 11.16 -21.90
CA ARG A 49 4.75 10.81 -20.54
C ARG A 49 6.23 10.42 -20.47
N ASP A 50 6.74 9.73 -21.49
CA ASP A 50 8.11 9.23 -21.51
C ASP A 50 9.14 10.32 -21.87
N LYS A 51 8.72 11.56 -22.11
CA LYS A 51 9.62 12.70 -22.33
C LYS A 51 10.30 13.13 -21.03
N GLN A 52 11.60 13.42 -21.12
CA GLN A 52 12.38 13.94 -19.98
C GLN A 52 11.90 15.33 -19.50
N ARG A 53 11.25 16.11 -20.38
CA ARG A 53 10.67 17.42 -20.06
C ARG A 53 9.40 17.65 -20.90
N LEU A 54 8.31 18.02 -20.23
CA LEU A 54 7.03 18.37 -20.85
C LEU A 54 7.02 19.84 -21.29
N SER A 55 6.47 20.11 -22.48
CA SER A 55 6.29 21.47 -22.99
C SER A 55 4.86 22.00 -22.81
N ALA A 56 4.66 23.30 -23.05
CA ALA A 56 3.31 23.89 -23.03
C ALA A 56 2.41 23.32 -24.15
N GLU A 57 3.02 22.91 -25.27
CA GLU A 57 2.35 22.23 -26.37
C GLU A 57 1.87 20.82 -25.98
N ASP A 58 2.66 20.10 -25.18
CA ASP A 58 2.27 18.79 -24.65
C ASP A 58 1.04 18.89 -23.75
N ASP A 59 1.02 19.86 -22.83
CA ASP A 59 -0.13 20.12 -21.96
C ASP A 59 -1.38 20.51 -22.77
N LYS A 60 -1.20 21.38 -23.78
CA LYS A 60 -2.28 21.76 -24.70
C LYS A 60 -2.81 20.55 -25.48
N TYR A 61 -1.93 19.67 -25.94
CA TYR A 61 -2.31 18.45 -26.64
C TYR A 61 -3.06 17.48 -25.73
N LEU A 62 -2.55 17.18 -24.54
CA LEU A 62 -3.21 16.30 -23.55
C LEU A 62 -4.60 16.82 -23.19
N LYS A 63 -4.77 18.14 -23.03
CA LYS A 63 -6.09 18.76 -22.83
C LYS A 63 -7.02 18.60 -24.03
N SER A 64 -6.48 18.67 -25.25
CA SER A 64 -7.26 18.56 -26.49
C SER A 64 -7.83 17.15 -26.75
N ILE A 65 -7.18 16.10 -26.23
CA ILE A 65 -7.63 14.71 -26.36
C ILE A 65 -8.42 14.21 -25.15
N HIS A 66 -8.53 14.99 -24.08
CA HIS A 66 -9.18 14.59 -22.82
C HIS A 66 -10.71 14.46 -22.98
N CYS A 67 -11.24 13.24 -22.95
CA CYS A 67 -12.63 12.93 -23.30
C CYS A 67 -13.57 12.66 -22.12
N LYS A 68 -13.03 12.26 -20.96
CA LYS A 68 -13.76 12.25 -19.68
C LYS A 68 -12.80 12.11 -18.51
N THR A 69 -13.30 12.43 -17.32
CA THR A 69 -12.72 12.02 -16.05
C THR A 69 -13.71 11.14 -15.32
N GLU A 70 -13.31 9.92 -14.95
CA GLU A 70 -14.14 8.99 -14.19
C GLU A 70 -13.30 8.36 -13.09
N ASN A 71 -13.78 8.36 -11.85
CA ASN A 71 -13.02 7.87 -10.69
C ASN A 71 -11.59 8.43 -10.60
N ARG A 72 -11.42 9.73 -10.89
CA ARG A 72 -10.14 10.45 -10.94
C ARG A 72 -9.15 9.96 -12.00
N LEU A 73 -9.55 9.00 -12.83
CA LEU A 73 -8.80 8.59 -14.00
C LEU A 73 -9.17 9.48 -15.18
N ALA A 74 -8.17 10.09 -15.81
CA ALA A 74 -8.35 10.84 -17.04
C ALA A 74 -8.38 9.87 -18.25
N TYR A 75 -9.28 10.15 -19.19
CA TYR A 75 -9.46 9.35 -20.40
C TYR A 75 -9.15 10.18 -21.64
N ALA A 76 -8.47 9.60 -22.61
CA ALA A 76 -8.10 10.24 -23.87
C ALA A 76 -8.84 9.60 -25.05
N CYS A 77 -9.25 10.42 -26.02
CA CYS A 77 -9.57 9.94 -27.35
C CYS A 77 -8.31 9.38 -27.98
N CYS A 78 -8.34 8.09 -28.32
CA CYS A 78 -7.17 7.41 -28.84
C CYS A 78 -7.55 6.36 -29.87
N ALA A 79 -6.89 6.37 -31.02
CA ALA A 79 -7.06 5.38 -32.07
C ALA A 79 -6.31 4.08 -31.75
N ASN A 80 -5.08 4.20 -31.22
CA ASN A 80 -4.22 3.06 -30.93
C ASN A 80 -4.22 2.76 -29.43
N LYS A 81 -4.90 1.68 -29.06
CA LYS A 81 -4.82 1.12 -27.70
C LYS A 81 -3.49 0.39 -27.55
N VAL A 82 -2.69 0.83 -26.58
CA VAL A 82 -1.57 0.01 -26.11
C VAL A 82 -2.15 -1.01 -25.16
N LYS A 83 -1.84 -2.29 -25.38
CA LYS A 83 -1.93 -3.26 -24.29
C LYS A 83 -0.90 -2.82 -23.28
N VAL A 84 -1.34 -2.14 -22.24
CA VAL A 84 -0.50 -1.86 -21.08
C VAL A 84 -0.26 -3.22 -20.44
N ASN A 85 0.74 -3.95 -20.94
CA ASN A 85 1.60 -4.62 -20.00
C ASN A 85 2.13 -3.47 -19.18
N PHE A 86 1.52 -3.23 -18.02
CA PHE A 86 2.32 -2.79 -16.90
C PHE A 86 3.44 -3.82 -16.93
N GLU A 87 4.65 -3.46 -17.39
CA GLU A 87 5.83 -4.14 -16.92
C GLU A 87 5.72 -3.97 -15.41
N SER A 88 5.00 -4.91 -14.80
CA SER A 88 4.62 -4.78 -13.43
C SER A 88 5.97 -4.85 -12.75
N LYS A 89 6.41 -3.73 -12.19
CA LYS A 89 7.50 -3.76 -11.20
C LYS A 89 7.16 -4.71 -10.04
N LEU A 90 5.92 -5.19 -9.99
CA LEU A 90 5.49 -6.32 -9.21
C LEU A 90 6.04 -7.63 -9.79
N PRO A 91 6.83 -8.39 -9.02
CA PRO A 91 7.23 -9.73 -9.39
C PRO A 91 6.01 -10.64 -9.58
N LYS A 92 6.15 -11.62 -10.46
CA LYS A 92 5.20 -12.72 -10.62
C LYS A 92 5.81 -13.99 -10.02
N SER A 93 4.97 -14.92 -9.59
CA SER A 93 5.42 -16.25 -9.17
C SER A 93 6.30 -16.88 -10.28
N PRO A 94 7.45 -17.51 -9.96
CA PRO A 94 7.95 -17.85 -8.63
C PRO A 94 8.88 -16.80 -7.99
N LYS A 95 8.95 -15.56 -8.49
CA LYS A 95 9.81 -14.51 -7.91
C LYS A 95 9.20 -13.80 -6.68
N CYS A 96 7.99 -14.19 -6.29
CA CYS A 96 7.27 -13.66 -5.15
C CYS A 96 6.43 -14.74 -4.47
N GLY A 97 6.01 -14.51 -3.23
CA GLY A 97 5.10 -15.39 -2.49
C GLY A 97 5.68 -16.79 -2.22
N ILE A 98 6.99 -16.94 -2.34
CA ILE A 98 7.70 -18.19 -2.05
C ILE A 98 8.18 -18.15 -0.61
N GLN A 99 7.78 -19.15 0.17
CA GLN A 99 8.32 -19.46 1.48
C GLN A 99 8.46 -20.98 1.61
N PHE A 100 9.42 -21.42 2.41
CA PHE A 100 9.59 -22.82 2.79
C PHE A 100 8.91 -23.01 4.14
N SER A 101 7.96 -23.94 4.25
CA SER A 101 7.12 -24.09 5.44
C SER A 101 6.60 -25.52 5.58
N ASN A 102 6.74 -26.07 6.79
CA ASN A 102 5.97 -27.23 7.28
C ASN A 102 4.82 -26.67 8.13
N ARG A 103 3.59 -26.70 7.58
CA ARG A 103 2.41 -26.03 8.17
C ARG A 103 1.93 -26.73 9.46
N ILE A 104 1.86 -26.00 10.57
CA ILE A 104 1.21 -26.43 11.84
C ILE A 104 0.21 -25.36 12.29
N ILE A 105 -1.06 -25.68 12.49
CA ILE A 105 -2.11 -24.68 12.77
C ILE A 105 -2.19 -24.40 14.29
N GLY A 106 -1.94 -23.16 14.74
CA GLY A 106 -2.04 -22.88 16.19
C GLY A 106 -1.78 -21.47 16.72
N GLY A 107 -1.27 -20.51 15.92
CA GLY A 107 -0.85 -19.22 16.49
C GLY A 107 0.53 -19.34 17.14
N GLU A 108 1.55 -19.68 16.36
CA GLU A 108 2.86 -20.11 16.86
C GLU A 108 3.98 -19.14 16.47
N ILE A 109 5.15 -19.34 17.06
CA ILE A 109 6.38 -18.69 16.61
C ILE A 109 6.59 -19.10 15.15
N ALA A 110 6.77 -18.13 14.25
CA ALA A 110 7.08 -18.41 12.87
C ALA A 110 8.46 -19.06 12.79
N ASN A 111 8.68 -19.98 11.85
CA ASN A 111 10.04 -20.43 11.57
C ASN A 111 10.88 -19.25 11.05
N ILE A 112 12.20 -19.36 11.21
CA ILE A 112 13.14 -18.28 10.91
C ILE A 112 13.06 -17.79 9.45
N ASP A 113 12.68 -18.67 8.53
CA ASP A 113 12.52 -18.45 7.09
C ASP A 113 11.06 -18.23 6.61
N GLU A 114 10.09 -18.28 7.53
CA GLU A 114 8.67 -18.06 7.19
C GLU A 114 8.31 -16.57 7.08
N TYR A 115 7.39 -16.23 6.18
CA TYR A 115 6.94 -14.86 5.91
C TYR A 115 8.10 -13.87 5.64
N PRO A 116 8.98 -14.13 4.65
CA PRO A 116 10.15 -13.30 4.33
C PRO A 116 9.80 -11.90 3.77
N TRP A 117 8.51 -11.63 3.55
CA TRP A 117 8.00 -10.32 3.13
C TRP A 117 7.60 -9.43 4.31
N THR A 118 7.63 -9.92 5.55
CA THR A 118 7.29 -9.12 6.73
C THR A 118 8.28 -7.96 6.91
N VAL A 119 7.75 -6.75 7.06
CA VAL A 119 8.53 -5.54 7.27
C VAL A 119 8.10 -4.87 8.57
N GLN A 120 9.05 -4.41 9.37
CA GLN A 120 8.79 -3.52 10.50
C GLN A 120 9.00 -2.07 10.07
N ILE A 121 8.06 -1.20 10.44
CA ILE A 121 8.13 0.24 10.13
C ILE A 121 8.46 0.96 11.43
N GLN A 122 9.58 1.70 11.42
CA GLN A 122 10.06 2.45 12.55
C GLN A 122 9.64 3.92 12.47
N HIS A 123 9.15 4.42 13.60
CA HIS A 123 8.66 5.78 13.79
C HIS A 123 9.49 6.51 14.83
N ILE A 124 9.52 7.83 14.69
CA ILE A 124 9.96 8.72 15.77
C ILE A 124 8.72 9.13 16.54
N ASN A 125 8.70 8.87 17.85
CA ASN A 125 7.61 9.30 18.72
C ASN A 125 7.78 10.75 19.21
N GLU A 126 6.83 11.24 20.01
CA GLU A 126 6.83 12.62 20.53
C GLU A 126 8.03 12.92 21.45
N ASN A 127 8.58 11.90 22.11
CA ASN A 127 9.75 12.00 22.97
C ASN A 127 11.07 11.82 22.22
N ASN A 128 11.02 11.78 20.88
CA ASN A 128 12.17 11.57 20.00
C ASN A 128 12.88 10.22 20.22
N SER A 129 12.17 9.21 20.73
CA SER A 129 12.62 7.81 20.75
C SER A 129 12.09 7.04 19.54
N THR A 130 12.82 6.00 19.16
CA THR A 130 12.43 5.11 18.06
C THR A 130 11.48 4.05 18.59
N GLU A 131 10.35 3.88 17.90
CA GLU A 131 9.37 2.84 18.21
C GLU A 131 8.95 2.13 16.91
N SER A 132 8.64 0.84 17.01
CA SER A 132 8.21 0.00 15.88
C SER A 132 6.84 -0.57 16.20
N PHE A 133 5.78 0.09 15.73
CA PHE A 133 4.40 -0.33 16.01
C PHE A 133 3.65 -0.86 14.80
N CYS A 134 4.12 -0.55 13.59
CA CYS A 134 3.44 -0.93 12.37
C CYS A 134 4.22 -1.94 11.56
N GLY A 135 3.46 -2.82 10.93
CA GLY A 135 3.96 -3.73 9.92
C GLY A 135 3.82 -3.16 8.50
N GLY A 136 4.60 -3.74 7.60
CA GLY A 136 4.45 -3.61 6.17
C GLY A 136 4.71 -4.95 5.49
N THR A 137 4.54 -4.97 4.18
CA THR A 137 4.81 -6.14 3.35
C THR A 137 5.66 -5.73 2.15
N LEU A 138 6.79 -6.38 1.95
CA LEU A 138 7.64 -6.17 0.78
C LEU A 138 6.91 -6.66 -0.47
N ILE A 139 6.72 -5.79 -1.46
CA ILE A 139 6.04 -6.14 -2.73
C ILE A 139 6.99 -6.16 -3.93
N ASN A 140 8.18 -5.55 -3.80
CA ASN A 140 9.34 -5.71 -4.68
C ASN A 140 10.59 -5.16 -3.97
N GLU A 141 11.72 -5.07 -4.66
CA GLU A 141 13.01 -4.63 -4.09
C GLU A 141 13.02 -3.19 -3.54
N SER A 142 12.07 -2.33 -3.92
CA SER A 142 12.08 -0.89 -3.59
C SER A 142 10.79 -0.41 -2.92
N TYR A 143 9.78 -1.26 -2.77
CA TYR A 143 8.45 -0.86 -2.29
C TYR A 143 7.94 -1.78 -1.20
N VAL A 144 7.44 -1.14 -0.14
CA VAL A 144 6.72 -1.76 0.96
C VAL A 144 5.27 -1.28 0.92
N LEU A 145 4.34 -2.22 0.95
CA LEU A 145 2.91 -1.97 1.12
C LEU A 145 2.57 -1.93 2.61
N THR A 146 1.81 -0.94 3.04
CA THR A 146 1.36 -0.81 4.44
C THR A 146 -0.02 -0.14 4.50
N ALA A 147 -0.56 0.00 5.70
CA ALA A 147 -1.77 0.78 5.94
C ALA A 147 -1.46 2.28 5.97
N ALA A 148 -2.40 3.11 5.51
CA ALA A 148 -2.24 4.56 5.55
C ALA A 148 -2.19 5.11 6.99
N HIS A 149 -2.91 4.48 7.93
CA HIS A 149 -2.86 4.89 9.34
C HIS A 149 -1.45 4.72 9.94
N CYS A 150 -0.63 3.81 9.41
CA CYS A 150 0.75 3.61 9.83
C CYS A 150 1.67 4.78 9.43
N THR A 151 1.19 5.73 8.63
CA THR A 151 1.95 6.92 8.23
C THR A 151 1.52 8.18 9.01
N LYS A 152 0.67 8.03 10.04
CA LYS A 152 0.24 9.13 10.93
C LYS A 152 1.40 9.72 11.72
N LEU A 153 2.13 8.84 12.41
CA LEU A 153 3.44 9.18 12.98
C LEU A 153 4.46 9.22 11.85
N LYS A 154 5.54 9.99 12.00
CA LYS A 154 6.57 10.15 10.98
C LYS A 154 7.42 8.88 10.85
N PRO A 155 7.19 8.03 9.83
CA PRO A 155 8.02 6.86 9.61
C PRO A 155 9.33 7.32 8.98
N PHE A 156 10.46 6.77 9.39
CA PHE A 156 11.77 7.19 8.85
C PHE A 156 12.59 6.05 8.25
N GLN A 157 12.35 4.81 8.69
CA GLN A 157 13.10 3.64 8.28
C GLN A 157 12.21 2.40 8.31
N VAL A 158 12.56 1.42 7.49
CA VAL A 158 12.01 0.07 7.56
C VAL A 158 13.08 -0.93 7.93
N ARG A 159 12.70 -2.01 8.61
CA ARG A 159 13.56 -3.17 8.89
C ARG A 159 12.98 -4.42 8.21
N LEU A 160 13.84 -5.16 7.50
CA LEU A 160 13.50 -6.37 6.75
C LEU A 160 14.38 -7.55 7.18
N GLY A 161 13.86 -8.77 7.06
CA GLY A 161 14.61 -10.00 7.36
C GLY A 161 14.75 -10.33 8.85
N ASP A 162 14.10 -9.56 9.72
CA ASP A 162 14.12 -9.76 11.17
C ASP A 162 13.23 -10.94 11.60
N TRP A 163 13.69 -11.71 12.58
CA TRP A 163 12.92 -12.78 13.23
C TRP A 163 12.80 -12.59 14.74
N ASP A 164 13.82 -12.04 15.40
CA ASP A 164 13.85 -11.74 16.83
C ASP A 164 14.40 -10.33 17.07
N ILE A 165 13.55 -9.40 17.51
CA ILE A 165 13.93 -7.99 17.63
C ILE A 165 15.05 -7.72 18.66
N GLY A 166 15.36 -8.71 19.51
CA GLY A 166 16.39 -8.62 20.53
C GLY A 166 17.78 -9.09 20.08
N THR A 167 17.89 -9.75 18.93
CA THR A 167 19.14 -10.33 18.42
C THR A 167 19.46 -9.88 16.99
N ASN A 168 20.72 -10.05 16.57
CA ASN A 168 21.16 -9.85 15.18
C ASN A 168 22.61 -10.38 14.99
N PRO A 169 22.86 -11.43 14.18
CA PRO A 169 21.87 -12.26 13.50
C PRO A 169 21.02 -13.06 14.50
N ASP A 170 19.90 -13.57 14.04
CA ASP A 170 19.01 -14.40 14.84
C ASP A 170 19.31 -15.88 14.60
N CYS A 171 19.18 -16.69 15.64
CA CYS A 171 19.34 -18.14 15.53
C CYS A 171 18.22 -18.85 16.27
N ASP A 172 17.70 -19.93 15.68
CA ASP A 172 16.75 -20.82 16.33
C ASP A 172 17.44 -21.80 17.30
N GLU A 173 16.64 -22.62 17.98
CA GLU A 173 17.12 -23.57 18.98
C GLU A 173 17.96 -24.71 18.37
N ASP A 174 17.79 -24.97 17.07
CA ASP A 174 18.56 -25.96 16.31
C ASP A 174 19.88 -25.39 15.76
N GLY A 175 20.17 -24.11 16.03
CA GLY A 175 21.37 -23.42 15.59
C GLY A 175 21.34 -22.95 14.14
N ARG A 176 20.16 -22.92 13.49
CA ARG A 176 19.99 -22.29 12.17
C ARG A 176 19.85 -20.79 12.37
N CYS A 177 20.65 -20.02 11.64
CA CYS A 177 20.64 -18.57 11.73
C CYS A 177 20.19 -17.91 10.42
N ASN A 178 19.53 -16.75 10.51
CA ASN A 178 19.26 -15.90 9.35
C ASN A 178 20.46 -15.00 9.02
N ASP A 179 20.41 -14.41 7.82
CA ASP A 179 21.22 -13.23 7.53
C ASP A 179 20.83 -12.09 8.49
N PRO A 180 21.77 -11.21 8.87
CA PRO A 180 21.44 -10.04 9.67
C PRO A 180 20.31 -9.21 9.06
N TYR A 181 19.41 -8.70 9.90
CA TYR A 181 18.34 -7.83 9.41
C TYR A 181 18.92 -6.62 8.67
N VAL A 182 18.13 -6.10 7.72
CA VAL A 182 18.51 -4.92 6.94
C VAL A 182 17.58 -3.78 7.28
N GLU A 183 18.15 -2.63 7.63
CA GLU A 183 17.39 -1.41 7.81
C GLU A 183 17.65 -0.44 6.65
N ILE A 184 16.57 0.13 6.10
CA ILE A 184 16.64 1.02 4.92
C ILE A 184 15.80 2.27 5.18
N PRO A 185 16.39 3.48 5.05
CA PRO A 185 15.63 4.71 5.17
C PRO A 185 14.56 4.85 4.09
N ILE A 186 13.52 5.61 4.42
CA ILE A 186 12.38 5.85 3.53
C ILE A 186 12.69 7.04 2.61
N GLU A 187 12.52 6.85 1.30
CA GLU A 187 12.63 7.92 0.31
C GLU A 187 11.35 8.76 0.23
N ASN A 188 10.21 8.08 0.11
CA ASN A 188 8.92 8.72 -0.09
C ASN A 188 7.79 7.81 0.41
N ILE A 189 6.67 8.42 0.80
CA ILE A 189 5.45 7.75 1.20
C ILE A 189 4.31 8.27 0.34
N THR A 190 3.59 7.36 -0.32
CA THR A 190 2.41 7.67 -1.13
C THR A 190 1.18 7.08 -0.45
N VAL A 191 0.41 7.94 0.21
CA VAL A 191 -0.86 7.57 0.84
C VAL A 191 -1.97 7.57 -0.21
N HIS A 192 -2.93 6.64 -0.10
CA HIS A 192 -4.08 6.64 -0.98
C HIS A 192 -4.84 7.98 -0.88
N GLU A 193 -5.10 8.60 -2.04
CA GLU A 193 -5.66 9.95 -2.18
C GLU A 193 -7.07 10.15 -1.61
N ASN A 194 -7.78 9.06 -1.32
CA ASN A 194 -9.09 9.03 -0.68
C ASN A 194 -9.04 8.55 0.77
N TYR A 195 -7.85 8.39 1.35
CA TYR A 195 -7.71 8.14 2.77
C TYR A 195 -7.91 9.43 3.55
N ASN A 196 -8.73 9.38 4.61
CA ASN A 196 -8.97 10.52 5.48
C ASN A 196 -8.49 10.18 6.90
N PHE A 197 -7.44 10.88 7.34
CA PHE A 197 -6.82 10.69 8.66
C PHE A 197 -7.75 11.00 9.84
N SER A 198 -8.79 11.82 9.62
CA SER A 198 -9.73 12.30 10.63
C SER A 198 -10.98 11.45 10.79
N ILE A 199 -11.18 10.42 9.95
CA ILE A 199 -12.39 9.58 9.97
C ILE A 199 -12.09 8.23 10.60
N GLU A 200 -12.91 7.83 11.56
CA GLU A 200 -12.78 6.57 12.31
C GLU A 200 -12.96 5.31 11.43
N ILE A 201 -13.77 5.39 10.38
CA ILE A 201 -14.03 4.27 9.45
C ILE A 201 -12.75 3.80 8.72
N GLN A 202 -11.75 4.68 8.54
CA GLN A 202 -10.48 4.37 7.88
C GLN A 202 -10.69 3.64 6.52
N CYS A 203 -11.47 4.25 5.62
CA CYS A 203 -11.64 3.79 4.25
C CYS A 203 -10.38 4.05 3.42
N ASN A 204 -10.07 3.17 2.47
CA ASN A 204 -8.88 3.25 1.61
C ASN A 204 -7.58 3.36 2.42
N ASP A 205 -7.49 2.58 3.49
CA ASP A 205 -6.37 2.61 4.44
C ASP A 205 -5.18 1.79 3.92
N ILE A 206 -4.55 2.33 2.88
CA ILE A 206 -3.45 1.74 2.13
C ILE A 206 -2.44 2.83 1.75
N ALA A 207 -1.15 2.50 1.86
CA ALA A 207 -0.05 3.39 1.49
C ALA A 207 1.14 2.58 0.96
N LEU A 208 1.93 3.24 0.10
CA LEU A 208 3.18 2.72 -0.44
C LEU A 208 4.36 3.48 0.16
N ILE A 209 5.33 2.74 0.67
CA ILE A 209 6.62 3.28 1.12
C ILE A 209 7.66 2.92 0.05
N LYS A 210 8.32 3.93 -0.51
CA LYS A 210 9.46 3.78 -1.41
C LYS A 210 10.75 3.82 -0.59
N LEU A 211 11.60 2.81 -0.76
CA LEU A 211 12.89 2.70 -0.09
C LEU A 211 13.95 3.57 -0.76
N GLN A 212 14.87 4.16 0.03
CA GLN A 212 15.97 5.00 -0.50
C GLN A 212 16.95 4.23 -1.40
N ARG A 213 17.01 2.91 -1.24
CA ARG A 213 17.77 1.99 -2.10
C ARG A 213 17.05 0.66 -2.21
N ASN A 214 17.35 -0.11 -3.26
CA ASN A 214 16.86 -1.46 -3.38
C ASN A 214 17.41 -2.33 -2.23
N VAL A 215 16.54 -3.18 -1.68
CA VAL A 215 16.95 -4.26 -0.80
C VAL A 215 17.50 -5.43 -1.63
N THR A 216 18.56 -6.07 -1.13
CA THR A 216 19.06 -7.31 -1.72
C THR A 216 18.16 -8.45 -1.26
N LEU A 217 17.56 -9.17 -2.19
CA LEU A 217 16.73 -10.32 -1.88
C LEU A 217 17.60 -11.48 -1.36
N SER A 218 17.10 -12.22 -0.37
CA SER A 218 17.75 -13.40 0.20
C SER A 218 16.68 -14.44 0.57
N ASP A 219 17.05 -15.53 1.23
CA ASP A 219 16.05 -16.50 1.69
C ASP A 219 15.09 -15.95 2.75
N PHE A 220 15.54 -14.93 3.49
CA PHE A 220 14.81 -14.28 4.58
C PHE A 220 14.16 -12.94 4.17
N ILE A 221 14.47 -12.43 2.97
CA ILE A 221 13.92 -11.20 2.41
C ILE A 221 13.42 -11.47 0.98
N LYS A 222 12.11 -11.68 0.84
CA LYS A 222 11.45 -11.95 -0.46
C LYS A 222 10.14 -11.17 -0.55
N PRO A 223 9.74 -10.70 -1.73
CA PRO A 223 8.47 -10.01 -1.89
C PRO A 223 7.28 -10.99 -1.89
N ILE A 224 6.11 -10.53 -1.44
CA ILE A 224 4.84 -11.25 -1.65
C ILE A 224 4.29 -10.98 -3.05
N CYS A 225 3.49 -11.90 -3.58
CA CYS A 225 2.72 -11.63 -4.79
C CYS A 225 1.47 -10.81 -4.46
N LEU A 226 1.10 -9.88 -5.34
CA LEU A 226 -0.17 -9.15 -5.25
C LEU A 226 -1.25 -9.83 -6.11
N PRO A 227 -2.53 -9.80 -5.69
CA PRO A 227 -3.65 -10.36 -6.44
C PRO A 227 -4.05 -9.44 -7.60
N ILE A 228 -3.18 -9.30 -8.60
CA ILE A 228 -3.42 -8.45 -9.79
C ILE A 228 -4.21 -9.16 -10.90
N ASP A 229 -4.44 -10.46 -10.74
CA ASP A 229 -5.22 -11.25 -11.69
C ASP A 229 -6.71 -11.10 -11.41
N GLU A 230 -7.49 -10.75 -12.43
CA GLU A 230 -8.93 -10.50 -12.32
C GLU A 230 -9.70 -11.73 -11.80
N HIS A 231 -9.24 -12.95 -12.11
CA HIS A 231 -9.87 -14.16 -11.57
C HIS A 231 -9.64 -14.28 -10.06
N VAL A 232 -8.45 -13.94 -9.59
CA VAL A 232 -8.12 -13.92 -8.15
C VAL A 232 -8.90 -12.82 -7.43
N GLN A 233 -9.01 -11.63 -8.02
CA GLN A 233 -9.77 -10.50 -7.45
C GLN A 233 -11.27 -10.80 -7.31
N ASN A 234 -11.83 -11.60 -8.23
CA ASN A 234 -13.24 -11.97 -8.22
C ASN A 234 -13.53 -13.27 -7.45
N MET A 235 -12.52 -13.91 -6.87
CA MET A 235 -12.70 -15.14 -6.10
C MET A 235 -13.47 -14.84 -4.80
N ASN A 236 -14.48 -15.66 -4.50
CA ASN A 236 -15.13 -15.59 -3.20
C ASN A 236 -14.24 -16.24 -2.14
N LEU A 237 -13.55 -15.41 -1.38
CA LEU A 237 -12.63 -15.85 -0.32
C LEU A 237 -13.31 -16.10 1.03
N THR A 238 -14.64 -15.99 1.13
CA THR A 238 -15.37 -16.26 2.38
C THR A 238 -15.03 -17.67 2.90
N ASP A 239 -14.84 -17.79 4.21
CA ASP A 239 -14.46 -19.02 4.93
C ASP A 239 -13.09 -19.63 4.56
N HIS A 240 -12.37 -19.05 3.61
CA HIS A 240 -11.00 -19.46 3.30
C HIS A 240 -10.07 -19.10 4.47
N TYR A 241 -9.06 -19.94 4.66
CA TYR A 241 -7.99 -19.72 5.62
C TYR A 241 -6.95 -18.76 5.05
N VAL A 242 -6.53 -17.82 5.87
CA VAL A 242 -5.42 -16.89 5.62
C VAL A 242 -4.49 -16.84 6.82
N GLU A 243 -3.23 -16.52 6.58
CA GLU A 243 -2.22 -16.39 7.62
C GLU A 243 -1.91 -14.92 7.86
N VAL A 244 -1.84 -14.52 9.13
CA VAL A 244 -1.41 -13.18 9.54
C VAL A 244 -0.12 -13.34 10.31
N ALA A 245 0.95 -12.67 9.87
CA ALA A 245 2.26 -12.75 10.49
C ALA A 245 2.80 -11.37 10.89
N GLY A 246 3.53 -11.31 12.01
CA GLY A 246 4.16 -10.08 12.49
C GLY A 246 4.63 -10.16 13.95
N PHE A 247 5.00 -9.00 14.48
CA PHE A 247 5.51 -8.82 15.86
C PHE A 247 4.46 -8.18 16.78
N GLY A 248 3.18 -8.24 16.38
CA GLY A 248 2.07 -7.52 17.01
C GLY A 248 1.82 -7.90 18.47
N CYS A 249 0.93 -7.14 19.10
CA CYS A 249 0.54 -7.29 20.50
C CYS A 249 0.06 -8.72 20.80
N THR A 250 0.71 -9.37 21.77
CA THR A 250 0.40 -10.74 22.24
C THR A 250 -0.44 -10.75 23.51
N ASN A 251 -0.48 -9.63 24.24
CA ASN A 251 -1.30 -9.46 25.43
C ASN A 251 -1.94 -8.07 25.40
N VAL A 252 -3.27 -8.03 25.22
CA VAL A 252 -4.04 -6.78 25.09
C VAL A 252 -4.09 -5.98 26.41
N GLU A 253 -4.04 -6.65 27.56
CA GLU A 253 -4.10 -6.01 28.88
C GLU A 253 -2.82 -5.22 29.18
N ASN A 254 -1.66 -5.79 28.84
CA ASN A 254 -0.35 -5.20 29.10
C ASN A 254 0.33 -4.63 27.85
N GLN A 255 -0.38 -4.61 26.70
CA GLN A 255 0.11 -4.17 25.39
C GLN A 255 1.48 -4.75 25.01
N THR A 256 1.74 -6.00 25.40
CA THR A 256 3.07 -6.61 25.23
C THR A 256 3.27 -7.04 23.79
N MET A 257 4.26 -6.42 23.12
CA MET A 257 4.66 -6.78 21.77
C MET A 257 5.47 -8.07 21.76
N SER A 258 5.35 -8.85 20.69
CA SER A 258 6.13 -10.08 20.55
C SER A 258 7.58 -9.73 20.18
N VAL A 259 8.53 -10.31 20.90
CA VAL A 259 9.96 -10.20 20.56
C VAL A 259 10.27 -11.00 19.29
N ARG A 260 9.71 -12.20 19.18
CA ARG A 260 9.85 -13.06 17.99
C ARG A 260 8.67 -12.91 17.04
N LYS A 261 8.92 -13.06 15.74
CA LYS A 261 7.89 -13.10 14.71
C LYS A 261 6.93 -14.26 14.99
N LYS A 262 5.64 -13.96 15.02
CA LYS A 262 4.56 -14.94 15.19
C LYS A 262 3.64 -14.91 13.98
N TRP A 263 2.87 -15.97 13.83
CA TRP A 263 1.81 -16.02 12.84
C TRP A 263 0.57 -16.73 13.39
N VAL A 264 -0.58 -16.46 12.79
CA VAL A 264 -1.84 -17.13 13.13
C VAL A 264 -2.68 -17.37 11.88
N GLY A 265 -3.29 -18.55 11.80
CA GLY A 265 -4.26 -18.89 10.76
C GLY A 265 -5.66 -18.42 11.16
N LEU A 266 -6.30 -17.61 10.31
CA LEU A 266 -7.63 -17.06 10.51
C LEU A 266 -8.54 -17.39 9.33
N ARG A 267 -9.85 -17.32 9.56
CA ARG A 267 -10.84 -17.45 8.49
C ARG A 267 -11.36 -16.07 8.08
N ILE A 268 -11.54 -15.90 6.78
CA ILE A 268 -12.22 -14.73 6.23
C ILE A 268 -13.70 -14.80 6.59
N SER A 269 -14.19 -13.77 7.26
CA SER A 269 -15.58 -13.65 7.69
C SER A 269 -16.47 -13.15 6.55
N PRO A 270 -17.75 -13.58 6.50
CA PRO A 270 -18.73 -13.00 5.60
C PRO A 270 -18.90 -11.49 5.85
N GLN A 271 -19.03 -10.71 4.77
CA GLN A 271 -19.16 -9.25 4.88
C GLN A 271 -20.39 -8.80 5.69
N SER A 272 -21.46 -9.57 5.66
CA SER A 272 -22.67 -9.34 6.45
C SER A 272 -22.40 -9.44 7.95
N TYR A 273 -21.55 -10.37 8.38
CA TYR A 273 -21.14 -10.54 9.76
C TYR A 273 -20.32 -9.34 10.23
N CYS A 274 -19.30 -8.94 9.46
CA CYS A 274 -18.47 -7.77 9.76
C CYS A 274 -19.33 -6.50 9.89
N LYS A 275 -20.24 -6.25 8.94
CA LYS A 275 -21.18 -5.12 9.00
C LYS A 275 -22.01 -5.12 10.29
N LYS A 276 -22.53 -6.29 10.69
CA LYS A 276 -23.34 -6.42 11.92
C LYS A 276 -22.52 -6.11 13.18
N VAL A 277 -21.28 -6.61 13.27
CA VAL A 277 -20.43 -6.38 14.45
C VAL A 277 -19.99 -4.92 14.54
N TYR A 278 -19.54 -4.33 13.44
CA TYR A 278 -19.05 -2.94 13.42
C TYR A 278 -20.18 -1.89 13.49
N ALA A 279 -21.40 -2.22 13.06
CA ALA A 279 -22.56 -1.35 13.25
C ALA A 279 -22.82 -1.02 14.73
N ARG A 280 -22.49 -1.94 15.65
CA ARG A 280 -22.58 -1.69 17.11
C ARG A 280 -21.63 -0.60 17.60
N ARG A 281 -20.59 -0.28 16.83
CA ARG A 281 -19.60 0.78 17.10
C ARG A 281 -19.76 1.98 16.18
N ASN A 282 -20.90 2.11 15.50
CA ASN A 282 -21.14 3.18 14.50
C ASN A 282 -20.12 3.21 13.35
N VAL A 283 -19.49 2.07 13.03
CA VAL A 283 -18.53 1.96 11.92
C VAL A 283 -19.22 1.29 10.72
N VAL A 284 -19.19 1.96 9.57
CA VAL A 284 -19.75 1.44 8.31
C VAL A 284 -18.68 0.70 7.52
N ILE A 285 -18.90 -0.59 7.28
CA ILE A 285 -18.00 -1.45 6.51
C ILE A 285 -18.45 -1.51 5.03
N ASN A 286 -17.53 -1.24 4.10
CA ASN A 286 -17.79 -1.28 2.65
C ASN A 286 -17.13 -2.51 1.97
N SER A 287 -17.27 -2.66 0.66
CA SER A 287 -16.73 -3.82 -0.08
C SER A 287 -15.20 -3.86 -0.20
N LYS A 288 -14.48 -2.79 0.16
CA LYS A 288 -13.01 -2.70 0.12
C LYS A 288 -12.33 -3.13 1.43
N GLN A 289 -13.05 -3.83 2.29
CA GLN A 289 -12.58 -4.19 3.62
C GLN A 289 -12.89 -5.65 3.88
N VAL A 290 -11.89 -6.44 4.29
CA VAL A 290 -12.05 -7.85 4.61
C VAL A 290 -11.94 -8.01 6.13
N GLY A 291 -12.92 -8.69 6.72
CA GLY A 291 -12.88 -9.03 8.15
C GLY A 291 -12.35 -10.44 8.35
N LEU A 292 -11.45 -10.61 9.31
CA LEU A 292 -10.95 -11.91 9.73
C LEU A 292 -11.47 -12.23 11.14
N MET A 293 -11.91 -13.47 11.33
CA MET A 293 -12.45 -13.93 12.61
C MET A 293 -11.32 -14.41 13.52
N PHE A 294 -11.17 -13.77 14.69
CA PHE A 294 -10.35 -14.25 15.80
C PHE A 294 -11.31 -14.48 16.99
N PHE A 295 -11.56 -15.74 17.37
CA PHE A 295 -12.40 -16.18 18.50
C PHE A 295 -13.54 -15.25 18.96
N GLU A 296 -14.79 -15.62 18.65
CA GLU A 296 -16.11 -15.08 19.10
C GLU A 296 -16.37 -13.56 19.19
N ASN A 297 -15.39 -12.63 19.26
CA ASN A 297 -15.65 -11.19 19.40
C ASN A 297 -14.53 -10.25 18.88
N PHE A 298 -13.43 -10.76 18.30
CA PHE A 298 -12.35 -9.93 17.77
C PHE A 298 -12.27 -10.02 16.24
N LEU A 299 -12.42 -8.88 15.57
CA LEU A 299 -12.27 -8.73 14.12
C LEU A 299 -10.95 -8.03 13.83
N PHE A 300 -10.08 -8.72 13.09
CA PHE A 300 -8.97 -8.06 12.40
C PHE A 300 -9.48 -7.51 11.08
N LYS A 301 -9.20 -6.23 10.83
CA LYS A 301 -9.48 -5.56 9.56
C LYS A 301 -8.23 -5.68 8.70
N VAL A 302 -8.32 -6.47 7.63
CA VAL A 302 -7.25 -6.58 6.64
C VAL A 302 -7.76 -5.99 5.33
N LEU A 303 -6.94 -5.15 4.71
CA LEU A 303 -7.30 -4.34 3.56
C LEU A 303 -6.44 -4.79 2.39
N PHE A 304 -7.10 -5.38 1.40
CA PHE A 304 -6.53 -5.54 0.07
C PHE A 304 -7.51 -4.85 -0.90
N GLU A 305 -6.97 -4.00 -1.78
CA GLU A 305 -7.65 -3.61 -3.02
C GLU A 305 -7.45 -4.70 -4.07
#